data_AF-A8PBL3-F1
#
_entry.id   AF-A8PBL3-F1
#
_cell.length_a   1.000
_cell.length_b   1.000
_cell.length_c   1.000
_cell.angle_alpha   90.00
_cell.angle_beta   90.00
_cell.angle_gamma   90.00
#
_symmetry.space_group_name_H-M   'P 1'
#
loop_
_entity.id
_entity.type
_entity.pdbx_description
1 polymer ?
#
loop_
_entity_poly.entity_id
_entity_poly.type
_entity_poly.pdbx_seq_one_letter_code
_entity_poly.pdbx_strand_id
1 'polypeptide(L)'
;MDQLHSGIIEKVPPKDEVGVIHYLPHHEVLTPSKSTTKLRIVYDASAHHKGFKSLNEVLYQGSVMLPDLVGVILRFRMMKIVITADIEKAFLQLELQNEERNCTRFLWLDDIDKDKELIKN
;
A
#
# COMPACT_ATOMS: atom_id res chain seq x y z
N MET A 1 -11.10 9.06 4.71
CA MET A 1 -11.74 10.07 3.85
C MET A 1 -10.77 10.74 2.89
N ASP A 2 -9.63 11.28 3.34
CA ASP A 2 -8.69 11.97 2.43
C ASP A 2 -8.18 11.10 1.27
N GLN A 3 -7.85 9.83 1.52
CA GLN A 3 -7.43 8.89 0.47
C GLN A 3 -8.53 8.60 -0.55
N LEU A 4 -9.79 8.55 -0.11
CA LEU A 4 -10.95 8.34 -0.99
C LEU A 4 -11.17 9.57 -1.88
N HIS A 5 -11.06 10.78 -1.31
CA HIS A 5 -11.15 12.02 -2.07
C HIS A 5 -9.99 12.21 -3.05
N SER A 6 -8.79 11.72 -2.73
CA SER A 6 -7.64 11.76 -3.63
C SER A 6 -7.62 10.64 -4.67
N GLY A 7 -8.62 9.76 -4.70
CA GLY A 7 -8.69 8.64 -5.65
C GLY A 7 -7.64 7.55 -5.43
N ILE A 8 -7.04 7.48 -4.23
CA ILE A 8 -6.06 6.45 -3.86
C ILE A 8 -6.76 5.14 -3.48
N ILE A 9 -8.00 5.26 -3.01
CA ILE A 9 -8.88 4.14 -2.68
C ILE A 9 -10.27 4.41 -3.27
N GLU A 10 -11.00 3.35 -3.55
CA GLU A 10 -12.37 3.40 -4.08
C GLU A 10 -13.28 2.42 -3.33
N LYS A 11 -14.58 2.73 -3.29
CA LYS A 11 -15.58 1.80 -2.76
C LYS A 11 -15.75 0.63 -3.72
N VAL A 12 -15.81 -0.59 -3.20
CA VAL A 12 -16.06 -1.78 -4.01
C VAL A 12 -17.52 -1.74 -4.49
N PRO A 13 -17.79 -1.81 -5.82
CA PRO A 13 -19.16 -1.87 -6.33
C PRO A 13 -19.92 -3.09 -5.79
N PRO A 14 -21.25 -2.98 -5.59
CA PRO A 14 -22.06 -4.14 -5.21
C PRO A 14 -21.88 -5.27 -6.24
N LYS A 15 -21.52 -6.47 -5.77
CA LYS A 15 -21.28 -7.69 -6.59
C LYS A 15 -20.03 -7.65 -7.48
N ASP A 16 -19.04 -6.82 -7.18
CA ASP A 16 -17.73 -6.94 -7.82
C ASP A 16 -17.03 -8.22 -7.31
N GLU A 17 -17.13 -9.29 -8.11
CA GLU A 17 -16.53 -10.60 -7.85
C GLU A 17 -15.54 -11.02 -8.95
N VAL A 18 -15.00 -10.05 -9.69
CA VAL A 18 -14.13 -10.32 -10.83
C VAL A 18 -12.70 -10.60 -10.37
N GLY A 19 -12.09 -11.66 -10.91
CA GLY A 19 -10.68 -11.98 -10.70
C GLY A 19 -10.36 -12.55 -9.33
N VAL A 20 -9.11 -12.38 -8.89
CA VAL A 20 -8.66 -12.82 -7.56
C VAL A 20 -9.09 -11.77 -6.54
N ILE A 21 -9.80 -12.21 -5.50
CA ILE A 21 -10.28 -11.35 -4.42
C ILE A 21 -9.53 -11.70 -3.15
N HIS A 22 -8.86 -10.71 -2.57
CA HIS A 22 -8.14 -10.86 -1.33
C HIS A 22 -8.38 -9.64 -0.42
N TYR A 23 -8.51 -9.90 0.88
CA TYR A 23 -8.75 -8.88 1.89
C TYR A 23 -7.53 -8.73 2.79
N LEU A 24 -6.91 -7.56 2.73
CA LEU A 24 -5.79 -7.19 3.58
C LEU A 24 -6.32 -6.81 4.98
N PRO A 25 -5.86 -7.49 6.03
CA PRO A 25 -6.01 -6.95 7.37
C PRO A 25 -5.22 -5.64 7.46
N HIS A 26 -5.76 -4.71 8.21
CA HIS A 26 -5.12 -3.43 8.45
C HIS A 26 -5.29 -3.03 9.91
N HIS A 27 -4.36 -2.21 10.38
CA HIS A 27 -4.40 -1.63 11.72
C HIS A 27 -3.78 -0.24 11.69
N GLU A 28 -4.17 0.57 12.66
CA GLU A 28 -3.59 1.89 12.84
C GLU A 28 -2.27 1.86 13.61
N VAL A 29 -1.33 2.69 13.15
CA VAL A 29 -0.09 3.00 13.84
C VAL A 29 -0.07 4.48 14.16
N LEU A 30 -0.16 4.79 15.45
CA LEU A 30 -0.05 6.13 15.98
C LEU A 30 1.42 6.48 16.23
N THR A 31 1.88 7.57 15.62
CA THR A 31 3.19 8.18 15.89
C THR A 31 3.00 9.65 16.25
N PRO A 32 2.63 9.96 17.51
CA PRO A 32 2.24 11.31 17.93
C PRO A 32 3.36 12.35 17.77
N SER A 33 4.61 11.91 17.79
CA SER A 33 5.82 12.74 17.64
C SER A 33 6.10 13.20 16.21
N LYS A 34 5.39 12.67 15.19
CA LYS A 34 5.52 13.13 13.81
C LYS A 34 4.69 14.39 13.56
N SER A 35 5.30 15.39 12.95
CA SER A 35 4.64 16.66 12.61
C SER A 35 3.61 16.52 11.49
N THR A 36 3.86 15.65 10.50
CA THR A 36 3.05 15.55 9.27
C THR A 36 2.04 14.41 9.28
N THR A 37 2.39 13.23 9.80
CA THR A 37 1.52 12.05 9.76
C THR A 37 1.45 11.37 11.12
N LYS A 38 0.51 11.84 11.96
CA LYS A 38 0.30 11.35 13.33
C LYS A 38 -0.34 9.95 13.39
N LEU A 39 -1.14 9.60 12.38
CA LEU A 39 -1.84 8.32 12.24
C LEU A 39 -1.53 7.75 10.86
N ARG A 40 -1.11 6.48 10.78
CA ARG A 40 -0.93 5.74 9.51
C ARG A 40 -1.70 4.44 9.57
N ILE A 41 -2.38 4.10 8.48
CA ILE A 41 -2.97 2.77 8.31
C ILE A 41 -1.88 1.87 7.72
N VAL A 42 -1.67 0.71 8.34
CA VAL A 42 -0.75 -0.32 7.85
C VAL A 42 -1.56 -1.51 7.38
N TYR A 43 -1.38 -1.88 6.12
CA TYR A 43 -1.95 -3.08 5.52
C TYR A 43 -0.96 -4.22 5.63
N ASP A 44 -1.39 -5.36 6.17
CA ASP A 44 -0.55 -6.53 6.35
C ASP A 44 -0.78 -7.55 5.22
N ALA A 45 0.04 -7.43 4.18
CA ALA A 45 0.05 -8.37 3.05
C ALA A 45 0.76 -9.70 3.35
N SER A 46 1.33 -9.85 4.54
CA SER A 46 1.97 -11.09 5.01
C SER A 46 1.02 -11.93 5.87
N ALA A 47 -0.10 -11.37 6.31
CA ALA A 47 -1.10 -12.11 7.06
C ALA A 47 -1.71 -13.23 6.20
N HIS A 48 -1.79 -14.43 6.76
CA HIS A 48 -2.43 -15.57 6.12
C HIS A 48 -2.96 -16.55 7.18
N HIS A 49 -3.94 -17.37 6.80
CA HIS A 49 -4.37 -18.49 7.64
C HIS A 49 -3.33 -19.62 7.57
N LYS A 50 -3.26 -20.45 8.62
CA LYS A 50 -2.35 -21.61 8.64
C LYS A 50 -2.64 -22.53 7.46
N GLY A 51 -1.62 -22.84 6.67
CA GLY A 51 -1.73 -23.69 5.48
C GLY A 51 -2.11 -22.96 4.19
N PHE A 52 -2.35 -21.64 4.25
CA PHE A 52 -2.57 -20.79 3.08
C PHE A 52 -1.37 -19.86 2.87
N LYS A 53 -1.17 -19.42 1.63
CA LYS A 53 -0.16 -18.42 1.29
C LYS A 53 -0.69 -17.01 1.50
N SER A 54 0.19 -16.11 1.92
CA SER A 54 -0.05 -14.67 1.96
C SER A 54 0.02 -14.03 0.58
N LEU A 55 -0.45 -12.79 0.46
CA LEU A 55 -0.34 -12.02 -0.78
C LEU A 55 1.14 -11.88 -1.20
N ASN A 56 2.03 -11.55 -0.26
CA ASN A 56 3.46 -11.42 -0.53
C ASN A 56 4.11 -12.70 -1.09
N GLU A 57 3.60 -13.88 -0.74
CA GLU A 57 4.14 -15.17 -1.21
C GLU A 57 3.64 -15.58 -2.61
N VAL A 58 2.56 -14.97 -3.10
CA VAL A 58 1.97 -15.28 -4.41
C VAL A 58 2.25 -14.22 -5.46
N LEU A 59 2.71 -13.03 -5.06
CA LEU A 59 3.10 -11.98 -5.97
C LEU A 59 4.38 -12.34 -6.73
N TYR A 60 4.37 -12.12 -8.05
CA TYR A 60 5.55 -12.24 -8.87
C TYR A 60 6.46 -11.04 -8.63
N GLN A 61 7.61 -11.25 -7.99
CA GLN A 61 8.56 -10.19 -7.64
C GLN A 61 9.23 -9.53 -8.86
N GLY A 62 9.33 -10.27 -9.97
CA GLY A 62 10.10 -9.83 -11.14
C GLY A 62 11.61 -9.67 -10.87
N SER A 63 12.32 -9.13 -11.85
CA SER A 63 13.74 -8.82 -11.74
C SER A 63 13.96 -7.56 -10.91
N VAL A 64 15.04 -7.51 -10.11
CA VAL A 64 15.41 -6.31 -9.35
C VAL A 64 15.88 -5.23 -10.32
N MET A 65 15.09 -4.15 -10.45
CA MET A 65 15.39 -2.99 -11.30
C MET A 65 16.13 -1.87 -10.54
N LEU A 66 16.35 -2.04 -9.23
CA LEU A 66 17.05 -1.05 -8.42
C LEU A 66 18.54 -1.02 -8.76
N PRO A 67 19.16 0.16 -8.87
CA PRO A 67 20.60 0.26 -9.05
C PRO A 67 21.32 -0.28 -7.82
N ASP A 68 22.52 -0.81 -8.02
CA ASP A 68 23.37 -1.28 -6.92
C ASP A 68 23.61 -0.16 -5.90
N LEU A 69 23.17 -0.40 -4.66
CA LEU A 69 23.21 0.59 -3.58
C LEU A 69 24.63 1.04 -3.27
N VAL A 70 25.59 0.11 -3.29
CA VAL A 70 27.00 0.44 -3.04
C VAL A 70 27.52 1.38 -4.13
N GLY A 71 27.25 1.07 -5.38
CA GLY A 71 27.60 1.92 -6.52
C GLY A 71 26.94 3.31 -6.46
N VAL A 72 25.67 3.39 -6.03
CA VAL A 72 24.99 4.67 -5.81
C VAL A 72 25.71 5.49 -4.73
N ILE A 73 26.03 4.89 -3.58
CA ILE A 73 26.71 5.57 -2.48
C ILE A 73 28.13 6.01 -2.86
N LEU A 74 28.88 5.18 -3.59
CA LEU A 74 30.23 5.52 -4.06
C LEU A 74 30.20 6.74 -4.99
N ARG A 75 29.31 6.75 -5.99
CA ARG A 75 29.14 7.91 -6.88
C ARG A 75 28.70 9.16 -6.13
N PHE A 76 27.79 9.00 -5.16
CA PHE A 76 27.35 10.10 -4.30
C PHE A 76 28.53 10.76 -3.57
N ARG A 77 29.48 9.96 -3.07
CA ARG A 77 30.69 10.45 -2.37
C ARG A 77 31.76 11.07 -3.28
N MET A 78 31.73 10.79 -4.58
CA MET A 78 32.69 11.35 -5.54
C MET A 78 32.35 12.79 -5.96
N MET A 79 31.10 13.21 -5.78
CA MET A 79 30.63 14.53 -6.22
C MET A 79 30.88 15.58 -5.14
N LYS A 80 31.33 16.78 -5.53
CA LYS A 80 31.56 17.90 -4.61
C LYS A 80 30.27 18.49 -4.03
N ILE A 81 29.17 18.40 -4.78
CA ILE A 81 27.85 18.92 -4.42
C ILE A 81 26.83 17.86 -4.81
N VAL A 82 25.88 17.59 -3.91
CA VAL A 82 24.76 16.68 -4.18
C VAL A 82 23.45 17.33 -3.76
N ILE A 83 22.40 17.05 -4.53
CA ILE A 83 21.03 17.45 -4.24
C ILE A 83 20.24 16.19 -3.90
N THR A 84 19.51 16.24 -2.79
CA THR A 84 18.64 15.17 -2.31
C THR A 84 17.23 15.70 -2.18
N ALA A 85 16.26 14.94 -2.64
CA ALA A 85 14.85 15.23 -2.45
C ALA A 85 14.13 13.93 -2.07
N ASP A 86 13.10 14.05 -1.23
CA ASP A 86 12.18 12.96 -0.92
C ASP A 86 10.88 13.19 -1.69
N ILE A 87 10.37 12.14 -2.34
CA ILE A 87 9.10 12.21 -3.06
C ILE A 87 8.01 11.78 -2.10
N GLU A 88 7.21 12.75 -1.65
CA GLU A 88 6.09 12.48 -0.78
C GLU A 88 5.13 11.48 -1.43
N LYS A 89 4.83 10.38 -0.73
CA LYS A 89 3.86 9.35 -1.15
C LYS A 89 4.12 8.80 -2.56
N ALA A 90 5.40 8.58 -2.93
CA ALA A 90 5.80 8.10 -4.26
C ALA A 90 5.01 6.89 -4.77
N PHE A 91 4.74 5.90 -3.92
CA PHE A 91 3.97 4.70 -4.30
C PHE A 91 2.50 4.99 -4.63
N LEU A 92 1.90 6.03 -4.02
CA LEU A 92 0.51 6.42 -4.28
C LEU A 92 0.37 7.24 -5.58
N GLN A 93 1.47 7.55 -6.25
CA GLN A 93 1.48 8.14 -7.60
C GLN A 93 1.38 7.06 -8.69
N LEU A 94 1.42 5.78 -8.31
CA LEU A 94 1.26 4.65 -9.22
C LEU A 94 -0.14 4.06 -9.04
N GLU A 95 -0.79 3.75 -10.15
CA GLU A 95 -2.09 3.08 -10.14
C GLU A 95 -1.92 1.57 -10.36
N LEU A 96 -2.74 0.79 -9.65
CA LEU A 96 -2.89 -0.63 -9.94
C LEU A 96 -3.77 -0.83 -11.18
N GLN A 97 -3.42 -1.85 -11.96
CA GLN A 97 -4.27 -2.33 -13.04
C GLN A 97 -5.65 -2.70 -12.48
N ASN A 98 -6.71 -2.36 -13.21
CA ASN A 98 -8.09 -2.55 -12.74
C ASN A 98 -8.37 -3.99 -12.33
N GLU A 99 -7.74 -4.95 -13.02
CA GLU A 99 -7.86 -6.38 -12.81
C GLU A 99 -7.20 -6.85 -11.51
N GLU A 100 -6.21 -6.11 -10.99
CA GLU A 100 -5.43 -6.46 -9.80
C GLU A 100 -5.89 -5.76 -8.52
N ARG A 101 -6.71 -4.70 -8.63
CA ARG A 101 -7.24 -3.94 -7.47
C ARG A 101 -8.01 -4.82 -6.48
N ASN A 102 -8.64 -5.88 -6.97
CA ASN A 102 -9.37 -6.83 -6.12
C ASN A 102 -8.46 -7.69 -5.22
N CYS A 103 -7.15 -7.71 -5.46
CA CYS A 103 -6.16 -8.35 -4.59
C CYS A 103 -5.82 -7.52 -3.34
N THR A 104 -6.18 -6.23 -3.31
CA THR A 104 -5.79 -5.28 -2.25
C THR A 104 -7.00 -4.69 -1.51
N ARG A 105 -8.15 -5.40 -1.51
CA ARG A 105 -9.34 -4.96 -0.77
C ARG A 105 -9.07 -4.93 0.73
N PHE A 106 -9.82 -4.11 1.45
CA PHE A 106 -9.85 -4.10 2.91
C PHE A 106 -11.24 -3.71 3.40
N LEU A 107 -11.54 -4.10 4.63
CA LEU A 107 -12.80 -3.72 5.28
C LEU A 107 -12.64 -2.34 5.90
N TRP A 108 -13.65 -1.48 5.83
CA TRP A 108 -13.66 -0.22 6.56
C TRP A 108 -14.93 -0.12 7.41
N LEU A 109 -14.76 0.23 8.68
CA LEU A 109 -15.84 0.31 9.66
C LEU A 109 -16.01 1.76 10.08
N ASP A 110 -17.08 2.41 9.60
CA ASP A 110 -17.41 3.77 10.01
C ASP A 110 -18.23 3.80 11.32
N ASP A 111 -19.03 2.76 11.57
CA ASP A 111 -19.86 2.61 12.76
C ASP A 111 -19.99 1.12 13.09
N ILE A 112 -19.82 0.74 14.36
CA ILE A 112 -19.86 -0.66 14.80
C ILE A 112 -21.29 -1.22 14.70
N ASP A 113 -22.30 -0.33 14.72
CA ASP A 113 -23.72 -0.67 14.62
C ASP A 113 -24.28 -0.61 13.19
N LYS A 114 -23.47 -0.23 12.18
CA LYS A 114 -23.85 -0.27 10.76
C LYS A 114 -23.10 -1.36 10.01
N ASP A 115 -23.74 -1.86 8.94
CA ASP A 115 -23.13 -2.86 8.05
C ASP A 115 -21.78 -2.37 7.49
N LYS A 116 -20.82 -3.30 7.40
CA LYS A 116 -19.41 -3.03 7.08
C LYS A 116 -19.27 -2.55 5.63
N GLU A 117 -18.56 -1.44 5.39
CA GLU A 117 -18.25 -0.98 4.03
C GLU A 117 -16.99 -1.68 3.47
N LEU A 118 -17.04 -2.05 2.19
CA LEU A 118 -15.92 -2.68 1.47
C LEU A 118 -15.18 -1.62 0.65
N ILE A 119 -13.87 -1.48 0.84
CA ILE A 119 -13.00 -0.51 0.15
C ILE A 119 -11.81 -1.24 -0.50
N LYS A 120 -11.29 -0.72 -1.62
CA LYS A 120 -10.08 -1.23 -2.29
C LYS A 120 -9.18 -0.08 -2.76
N ASN A 121 -7.91 -0.38 -3.06
CA ASN A 121 -6.99 0.58 -3.68
C ASN A 121 -7.18 0.59 -5.20
#